data_AF-A0A9P6D5U8-F1
#
_entry.id   AF-A0A9P6D5U8-F1
#
_cell.length_a   1.000
_cell.length_b   1.000
_cell.length_c   1.000
_cell.angle_alpha   90.00
_cell.angle_beta   90.00
_cell.angle_gamma   90.00
#
_symmetry.space_group_name_H-M   'P 1'
#
loop_
_entity.id
_entity.type
_entity.pdbx_description
1 polymer ?
#
loop_
_entity_poly.entity_id
_entity_poly.type
_entity_poly.pdbx_seq_one_letter_code
_entity_poly.pdbx_strand_id
1 'polypeptide(L)'
;MLLTIRNLSTDAIIGHTPPTQTKFHIQRDKGAVDEFLLQPSASVTTSLSKGCKREIIIRHSKSEVDVSADAVSATALIEKEEWHIHPESFKIRFSLELTSSWQLVDVPRGCPWRVYVGRITRKHHSILILSRRNLGSFLSELPDGLPLSSTVLPG
;
A
#
# COMPACT_ATOMS: atom_id res chain seq x y z
N MET A 1 6.46 16.36 5.47
CA MET A 1 7.01 15.37 4.52
C MET A 1 5.87 14.98 3.61
N LEU A 2 6.04 15.12 2.30
CA LEU A 2 5.06 14.68 1.31
C LEU A 2 5.21 13.17 1.12
N LEU A 3 4.08 12.50 1.03
CA LEU A 3 4.00 11.08 0.75
C LEU A 3 3.01 10.88 -0.40
N THR A 4 3.49 10.38 -1.51
CA THR A 4 2.63 9.96 -2.63
C THR A 4 2.47 8.46 -2.57
N ILE A 5 1.25 7.96 -2.53
CA ILE A 5 0.93 6.54 -2.54
C ILE A 5 0.25 6.25 -3.86
N ARG A 6 0.79 5.31 -4.64
CA ARG A 6 0.26 4.91 -5.93
C ARG A 6 -0.11 3.44 -5.88
N ASN A 7 -1.35 3.15 -6.23
CA ASN A 7 -1.85 1.79 -6.36
C ASN A 7 -1.64 1.31 -7.80
N LEU A 8 -0.76 0.33 -7.99
CA LEU A 8 -0.54 -0.38 -9.25
C LEU A 8 -1.05 -1.84 -9.16
N SER A 9 -1.78 -2.18 -8.10
CA SER A 9 -2.48 -3.44 -8.01
C SER A 9 -3.78 -3.39 -8.82
N THR A 10 -4.34 -4.57 -9.06
CA THR A 10 -5.64 -4.75 -9.73
C THR A 10 -6.82 -4.34 -8.85
N ASP A 11 -6.61 -4.30 -7.53
CA ASP A 11 -7.69 -4.19 -6.56
C ASP A 11 -7.71 -2.78 -5.98
N ALA A 12 -8.89 -2.30 -5.60
CA ALA A 12 -8.98 -1.06 -4.85
C ALA A 12 -8.49 -1.29 -3.40
N ILE A 13 -7.73 -0.33 -2.90
CA ILE A 13 -7.09 -0.40 -1.59
C ILE A 13 -7.64 0.73 -0.74
N ILE A 14 -8.10 0.41 0.46
CA ILE A 14 -8.46 1.41 1.47
C ILE A 14 -7.24 1.60 2.34
N GLY A 15 -6.70 2.81 2.37
CA GLY A 15 -5.60 3.19 3.24
C GLY A 15 -6.06 4.16 4.31
N HIS A 16 -5.49 4.08 5.50
CA HIS A 16 -5.60 5.16 6.47
C HIS A 16 -4.31 5.30 7.26
N THR A 17 -4.06 6.52 7.76
CA THR A 17 -2.94 6.78 8.65
C THR A 17 -3.48 7.14 10.03
N PRO A 18 -3.48 6.21 11.01
CA PRO A 18 -3.93 6.53 12.34
C PRO A 18 -3.08 7.67 12.92
N PRO A 19 -3.68 8.59 13.68
CA PRO A 19 -2.92 9.59 14.40
C PRO A 19 -1.98 8.87 15.37
N THR A 20 -0.68 9.17 15.30
CA THR A 20 0.28 8.68 16.30
C THR A 20 -0.23 9.10 17.68
N GLN A 21 -0.45 8.15 18.59
CA GLN A 21 -0.82 8.46 19.96
C GLN A 21 0.34 9.21 20.62
N THR A 22 0.29 10.54 20.59
CA THR A 22 1.24 11.36 21.33
C THR A 22 0.89 11.24 22.80
N LYS A 23 1.89 10.99 23.66
CA LYS A 23 1.71 10.98 25.14
C LYS A 23 1.07 12.27 25.67
N PHE A 24 1.16 13.35 24.90
CA PHE A 24 0.44 14.58 25.16
C PHE A 24 -1.01 14.43 24.69
N HIS A 25 -1.92 14.40 25.67
CA HIS A 25 -3.36 14.35 25.50
C HIS A 25 -3.86 15.71 24.98
N ILE A 26 -3.51 16.03 23.75
CA ILE A 26 -4.09 17.18 23.04
C ILE A 26 -5.47 16.71 22.60
N GLN A 27 -6.52 17.29 23.19
CA GLN A 27 -7.90 17.10 22.72
C GLN A 27 -7.98 17.59 21.27
N ARG A 28 -7.83 16.67 20.32
CA ARG A 28 -8.13 16.90 18.92
C ARG A 28 -9.57 16.49 18.67
N ASP A 29 -10.28 17.33 17.91
CA ASP A 29 -11.61 17.02 17.40
C ASP A 29 -11.66 15.61 16.82
N LYS A 30 -12.62 14.83 17.32
CA LYS A 30 -12.80 13.39 17.12
C LYS A 30 -13.22 13.01 15.69
N GLY A 31 -13.05 13.89 14.70
CA GLY A 31 -13.90 13.90 13.51
C GLY A 31 -13.32 13.36 12.20
N ALA A 32 -12.01 13.30 12.01
CA ALA A 32 -11.45 12.92 10.70
C ALA A 32 -10.43 11.80 10.83
N VAL A 33 -10.90 10.56 10.66
CA VAL A 33 -10.01 9.49 10.24
C VAL A 33 -9.62 9.82 8.80
N ASP A 34 -8.34 10.06 8.53
CA ASP A 34 -7.80 10.24 7.17
C ASP A 34 -7.83 8.87 6.45
N GLU A 35 -9.04 8.38 6.17
CA GLU A 35 -9.28 7.25 5.27
C GLU A 35 -9.26 7.75 3.82
N PHE A 36 -8.54 7.04 2.96
CA PHE A 36 -8.46 7.32 1.55
C PHE A 36 -8.64 6.04 0.74
N LEU A 37 -9.44 6.14 -0.32
CA LEU A 37 -9.67 5.06 -1.27
C LEU A 37 -8.71 5.21 -2.45
N LEU A 38 -7.86 4.20 -2.66
CA LEU A 38 -6.94 4.10 -3.77
C LEU A 38 -7.49 3.17 -4.84
N GLN A 39 -8.09 3.75 -5.87
CA GLN A 39 -8.47 3.02 -7.07
C GLN A 39 -7.23 2.45 -7.80
N PRO A 40 -7.36 1.35 -8.56
CA PRO A 40 -6.29 0.86 -9.43
C PRO A 40 -5.73 1.98 -10.32
N SER A 41 -4.41 2.03 -10.46
CA SER A 41 -3.66 3.08 -11.16
C SER A 41 -3.76 4.51 -10.58
N ALA A 42 -4.54 4.74 -9.52
CA ALA A 42 -4.66 6.05 -8.91
C ALA A 42 -3.49 6.34 -7.96
N SER A 43 -3.26 7.63 -7.73
CA SER A 43 -2.29 8.11 -6.75
C SER A 43 -2.92 9.14 -5.82
N VAL A 44 -2.67 9.03 -4.53
CA VAL A 44 -3.00 10.04 -3.52
C VAL A 44 -1.71 10.65 -2.99
N THR A 45 -1.69 11.96 -2.77
CA THR A 45 -0.57 12.62 -2.09
C THR A 45 -1.07 13.21 -0.78
N THR A 46 -0.44 12.80 0.31
CA THR A 46 -0.75 13.29 1.66
C THR A 46 0.47 13.99 2.26
N SER A 47 0.22 14.92 3.18
CA SER A 47 1.27 15.63 3.90
C SER A 47 1.37 15.11 5.33
N LEU A 48 2.54 14.58 5.68
CA LEU A 48 2.88 14.15 7.02
C LEU A 48 3.54 15.30 7.78
N SER A 49 2.99 15.66 8.94
CA SER A 49 3.63 16.61 9.86
C SER A 49 5.00 16.07 10.31
N LYS A 50 6.00 16.96 10.43
CA LYS A 50 7.35 16.57 10.87
C LYS A 50 7.27 15.90 12.25
N GLY A 51 8.02 14.82 12.45
CA GLY A 51 8.08 14.10 13.73
C GLY A 51 6.95 13.09 13.98
N CYS A 52 5.96 12.99 13.09
CA CYS A 52 4.93 11.95 13.20
C CYS A 52 5.43 10.63 12.60
N LYS A 53 5.66 9.64 13.48
CA LYS A 53 5.78 8.23 13.11
C LYS A 53 4.37 7.73 12.77
N ARG A 54 3.89 8.01 11.55
CA ARG A 54 2.59 7.48 11.09
C ARG A 54 2.80 6.10 10.50
N GLU A 55 2.05 5.15 11.03
CA GLU A 55 1.82 3.88 10.38
C GLU A 55 0.85 4.09 9.22
N ILE A 56 1.01 3.31 8.15
CA ILE A 56 0.03 3.23 7.07
C ILE A 56 -0.64 1.88 7.21
N ILE A 57 -1.95 1.88 7.35
CA ILE A 57 -2.73 0.65 7.43
C ILE A 57 -3.49 0.54 6.10
N ILE A 58 -3.26 -0.56 5.39
CA ILE A 58 -3.94 -0.86 4.14
C ILE A 58 -4.88 -2.04 4.32
N ARG A 59 -6.02 -2.01 3.63
CA ARG A 59 -7.08 -3.02 3.65
C ARG A 59 -7.63 -3.21 2.24
N HIS A 60 -8.17 -4.38 1.95
CA HIS A 60 -8.91 -4.58 0.70
C HIS A 60 -10.18 -3.72 0.72
N SER A 61 -10.49 -3.03 -0.38
CA SER A 61 -11.87 -2.64 -0.61
C SER A 61 -12.62 -3.95 -0.88
N LYS A 62 -13.38 -4.44 0.09
CA LYS A 62 -14.29 -5.54 -0.18
C LYS A 62 -15.30 -5.01 -1.18
N SER A 63 -15.13 -5.36 -2.46
CA SER A 63 -16.19 -5.14 -3.44
C SER A 63 -17.37 -5.94 -2.89
N GLU A 64 -18.43 -5.24 -2.47
CA GLU A 64 -19.68 -5.88 -2.07
C GLU A 64 -20.16 -6.67 -3.28
N VAL A 65 -19.84 -7.96 -3.30
CA VAL A 65 -20.48 -8.92 -4.19
C VAL A 65 -21.91 -8.99 -3.70
N ASP A 66 -22.83 -8.59 -4.57
CA ASP A 66 -24.28 -8.59 -4.40
C ASP A 66 -24.74 -9.80 -3.58
N VAL A 67 -24.97 -9.59 -2.30
CA VAL A 67 -25.55 -10.60 -1.43
C VAL A 67 -27.03 -10.63 -1.76
N SER A 68 -27.38 -11.59 -2.62
CA SER A 68 -28.73 -12.11 -2.80
C SER A 68 -29.41 -12.28 -1.44
N ALA A 69 -30.64 -11.76 -1.34
CA ALA A 69 -31.33 -11.36 -0.12
C ALA A 69 -31.74 -12.48 0.87
N ASP A 70 -31.30 -13.73 0.69
CA ASP A 70 -31.80 -14.87 1.46
C ASP A 70 -30.70 -15.61 2.23
N ALA A 71 -30.17 -14.99 3.30
CA ALA A 71 -29.51 -15.73 4.39
C ALA A 71 -29.37 -14.84 5.64
N VAL A 72 -30.44 -14.76 6.42
CA VAL A 72 -30.45 -14.16 7.76
C VAL A 72 -29.72 -15.09 8.72
N SER A 73 -28.75 -14.56 9.46
CA SER A 73 -28.04 -15.16 10.61
C SER A 73 -26.80 -16.02 10.30
N ALA A 74 -25.75 -15.36 9.84
CA ALA A 74 -24.39 -15.67 10.31
C ALA A 74 -23.57 -14.37 10.28
N THR A 75 -23.54 -13.67 11.40
CA THR A 75 -22.57 -12.62 11.75
C THR A 75 -21.17 -13.26 11.83
N ALA A 76 -20.68 -13.75 10.69
CA ALA A 76 -19.33 -14.22 10.54
C ALA A 76 -18.42 -13.01 10.72
N LEU A 77 -17.61 -13.08 11.77
CA LEU A 77 -16.39 -12.31 11.98
C LEU A 77 -15.53 -12.39 10.71
N ILE A 78 -15.84 -11.56 9.71
CA ILE A 78 -14.89 -11.25 8.65
C ILE A 78 -13.89 -10.36 9.36
N GLU A 79 -12.88 -11.00 9.94
CA GLU A 79 -11.67 -10.34 10.39
C GLU A 79 -11.23 -9.47 9.22
N LYS A 80 -11.35 -8.15 9.39
CA LYS A 80 -10.84 -7.21 8.41
C LYS A 80 -9.34 -7.44 8.43
N GLU A 81 -8.81 -8.11 7.41
CA GLU A 81 -7.38 -8.28 7.28
C GLU A 81 -6.77 -6.89 7.08
N GLU A 82 -6.13 -6.39 8.13
CA GLU A 82 -5.45 -5.10 8.12
C GLU A 82 -3.95 -5.35 8.07
N TRP A 83 -3.28 -4.72 7.11
CA TRP A 83 -1.83 -4.82 6.99
C TRP A 83 -1.18 -3.52 7.43
N HIS A 84 -0.42 -3.62 8.51
CA HIS A 84 0.28 -2.51 9.14
C HIS A 84 1.66 -2.32 8.49
N ILE A 85 1.89 -1.13 7.92
CA ILE A 85 3.17 -0.73 7.36
C ILE A 85 3.82 0.26 8.32
N HIS A 86 4.80 -0.24 9.06
CA HIS A 86 5.49 0.55 10.07
C HIS A 86 6.34 1.67 9.45
N PRO A 87 6.44 2.82 10.15
CA PRO A 87 7.19 3.98 9.65
C PRO A 87 8.68 3.74 9.50
N GLU A 88 9.23 2.75 10.21
CA GLU A 88 10.65 2.41 10.15
C GLU A 88 11.03 1.82 8.79
N SER A 89 10.08 1.18 8.11
CA SER A 89 10.25 0.66 6.75
C SER A 89 10.37 1.75 5.68
N PHE A 90 10.03 3.01 6.01
CA PHE A 90 10.24 4.15 5.10
C PHE A 90 11.66 4.74 5.17
N LYS A 91 12.54 4.21 6.03
CA LYS A 91 13.93 4.68 6.15
C LYS A 91 14.75 4.17 4.96
N ILE A 92 14.70 4.91 3.85
CA ILE A 92 15.56 4.65 2.70
C ILE A 92 17.01 5.00 3.07
N ARG A 93 17.90 4.01 2.98
CA ARG A 93 19.34 4.22 3.10
C ARG A 93 19.84 4.91 1.83
N PHE A 94 20.54 6.03 1.97
CA PHE A 94 21.23 6.66 0.85
C PHE A 94 22.45 5.83 0.49
N SER A 95 22.44 5.21 -0.70
CA SER A 95 23.71 5.06 -1.42
C SER A 95 24.04 6.41 -2.05
N LEU A 96 25.33 6.73 -2.16
CA LEU A 96 25.80 7.94 -2.87
C LEU A 96 25.60 7.83 -4.40
N GLU A 97 25.17 6.67 -4.86
CA GLU A 97 24.80 6.44 -6.25
C GLU A 97 23.47 7.15 -6.52
N LEU A 98 23.49 8.11 -7.45
CA LEU A 98 22.38 9.00 -7.83
C LEU A 98 21.19 8.28 -8.48
N THR A 99 21.04 6.98 -8.25
CA THR A 99 19.97 6.17 -8.82
C THR A 99 18.72 6.24 -7.94
N SER A 100 17.56 6.23 -8.59
CA SER A 100 16.27 6.05 -7.92
C SER A 100 16.24 4.65 -7.29
N SER A 101 16.59 4.54 -6.01
CA SER A 101 16.48 3.28 -5.27
C SER A 101 15.04 3.07 -4.79
N TRP A 102 14.46 1.95 -5.21
CA TRP A 102 13.23 1.42 -4.65
C TRP A 102 13.60 0.37 -3.61
N GLN A 103 13.11 0.55 -2.38
CA GLN A 103 13.30 -0.40 -1.30
C GLN A 103 12.00 -1.18 -1.09
N LEU A 104 12.11 -2.52 -1.05
CA LEU A 104 11.00 -3.37 -0.66
C LEU A 104 10.70 -3.18 0.83
N VAL A 105 9.43 -3.00 1.16
CA VAL A 105 8.95 -2.93 2.54
C VAL A 105 8.48 -4.31 2.98
N ASP A 106 8.99 -4.73 4.13
CA ASP A 106 8.50 -5.93 4.80
C ASP A 106 7.06 -5.71 5.25
N VAL A 107 6.16 -6.50 4.66
CA VAL A 107 4.74 -6.59 5.01
C VAL A 107 4.45 -7.97 5.61
N PRO A 108 3.45 -8.10 6.50
CA PRO A 108 3.10 -9.38 7.12
C PRO A 108 2.89 -10.51 6.10
N ARG A 109 3.19 -11.75 6.50
CA ARG A 109 2.90 -12.95 5.69
C ARG A 109 1.39 -13.01 5.43
N GLY A 110 1.00 -13.31 4.19
CA GLY A 110 -0.40 -13.29 3.76
C GLY A 110 -0.83 -11.99 3.07
N CYS A 111 -0.06 -10.90 3.18
CA CYS A 111 -0.36 -9.70 2.41
C CYS A 111 -0.32 -9.99 0.90
N PRO A 112 -1.42 -9.71 0.16
CA PRO A 112 -1.52 -9.97 -1.27
C PRO A 112 -0.83 -8.90 -2.11
N TRP A 113 -0.18 -7.92 -1.46
CA TRP A 113 0.56 -6.86 -2.12
C TRP A 113 2.04 -6.87 -1.77
N ARG A 114 2.84 -6.33 -2.67
CA ARG A 114 4.22 -5.89 -2.43
C ARG A 114 4.23 -4.39 -2.36
N VAL A 115 4.86 -3.86 -1.31
CA VAL A 115 4.95 -2.44 -1.07
C VAL A 115 6.40 -2.03 -1.28
N TYR A 116 6.63 -1.07 -2.16
CA TYR A 116 7.94 -0.48 -2.40
C TYR A 116 7.92 0.98 -1.98
N VAL A 117 9.03 1.46 -1.45
CA VAL A 117 9.21 2.86 -1.07
C VAL A 117 10.39 3.40 -1.86
N GLY A 118 10.17 4.51 -2.54
CA GLY A 118 11.18 5.27 -3.25
C GLY A 118 11.21 6.69 -2.71
N ARG A 119 12.36 7.34 -2.84
CA ARG A 119 12.51 8.75 -2.45
C ARG A 119 12.60 9.60 -3.71
N ILE A 120 11.65 10.52 -3.87
CA ILE A 120 11.64 11.47 -4.99
C ILE A 120 12.51 12.68 -4.63
N THR A 121 12.29 13.27 -3.46
CA THR A 121 13.10 14.40 -2.95
C THR A 121 13.41 14.22 -1.47
N ARG A 122 14.21 15.11 -0.88
CA ARG A 122 14.51 15.07 0.56
C ARG A 122 13.26 15.12 1.46
N LYS A 123 12.19 15.74 0.98
CA LYS A 123 10.94 15.91 1.72
C LYS A 123 9.78 15.12 1.12
N HIS A 124 10.00 14.34 0.07
CA HIS A 124 8.95 13.65 -0.70
C HIS A 124 9.32 12.19 -0.95
N HIS A 125 8.49 11.29 -0.43
CA HIS A 125 8.61 9.86 -0.63
C HIS A 125 7.44 9.35 -1.46
N SER A 126 7.68 8.31 -2.24
CA SER A 126 6.72 7.60 -3.06
C SER A 126 6.55 6.19 -2.54
N ILE A 127 5.31 5.73 -2.39
CA ILE A 127 4.97 4.36 -2.08
C ILE A 127 4.30 3.77 -3.32
N LEU A 128 4.82 2.66 -3.81
CA LEU A 128 4.19 1.86 -4.85
C LEU A 128 3.63 0.60 -4.22
N ILE A 129 2.35 0.35 -4.45
CA ILE A 129 1.68 -0.89 -4.04
C ILE A 129 1.39 -1.70 -5.30
N LEU A 130 1.94 -2.91 -5.38
CA LEU A 130 1.74 -3.84 -6.50
C LEU A 130 1.11 -5.13 -6.01
N SER A 131 0.35 -5.82 -6.85
CA SER A 131 -0.10 -7.18 -6.54
C SER A 131 1.09 -8.12 -6.36
N ARG A 132 1.06 -8.96 -5.33
CA ARG A 132 2.06 -9.98 -5.05
C ARG A 132 1.87 -11.14 -6.02
N ARG A 133 2.39 -10.99 -7.22
CA ARG A 133 2.43 -12.07 -8.20
C ARG A 133 3.53 -13.06 -7.84
N ASN A 134 3.29 -14.34 -8.10
CA ASN A 134 4.33 -15.34 -8.03
C ASN A 134 5.30 -15.09 -9.19
N LEU A 135 6.50 -14.61 -8.89
CA LEU A 135 7.50 -14.32 -9.91
C LEU A 135 7.96 -15.59 -10.64
N GLY A 136 7.90 -16.75 -9.97
CA GLY A 136 8.19 -18.03 -10.61
C GLY A 136 7.15 -18.42 -11.67
N SER A 137 5.92 -17.89 -11.58
CA SER A 137 4.86 -18.13 -12.56
C SER A 137 4.61 -16.94 -13.49
N PHE A 138 5.37 -15.85 -13.37
CA PHE A 138 5.17 -14.67 -14.23
C PHE A 138 5.35 -15.03 -15.71
N LEU A 139 6.38 -15.83 -16.02
CA LEU A 139 6.61 -16.29 -17.39
C LEU A 139 5.57 -17.32 -17.84
N SER A 140 4.95 -18.08 -16.93
CA SER A 140 3.89 -19.04 -17.29
C SER A 140 2.55 -18.37 -17.60
N GLU A 141 2.35 -17.11 -17.21
CA GLU A 141 1.18 -16.32 -17.63
C GLU A 141 1.35 -15.73 -19.03
N LEU A 142 2.56 -15.76 -19.59
CA LEU A 142 2.82 -15.29 -20.94
C LEU A 142 2.47 -16.41 -21.94
N PRO A 143 1.77 -16.10 -23.04
CA PRO A 143 1.50 -17.09 -24.06
C PRO A 143 2.81 -17.58 -24.70
N ASP A 144 2.93 -18.89 -24.94
CA ASP A 144 4.15 -19.54 -25.45
C ASP A 144 4.65 -18.96 -26.79
N GLY A 145 3.77 -18.32 -27.56
CA GLY A 145 4.11 -17.66 -28.82
C GLY A 145 4.59 -16.20 -28.70
N LEU A 146 4.64 -15.62 -27.49
CA LEU A 146 5.02 -14.23 -27.29
C LEU A 146 6.55 -14.05 -27.41
N PRO A 147 7.05 -13.19 -28.31
CA PRO A 147 8.49 -12.97 -28.42
C PRO A 147 9.03 -12.27 -27.17
N LEU A 148 10.15 -12.75 -26.62
CA LEU A 148 10.75 -12.16 -25.41
C LEU A 148 11.06 -10.66 -25.56
N SER A 149 11.34 -10.19 -26.78
CA SER A 149 11.58 -8.78 -27.07
C SER A 149 10.38 -7.86 -26.84
N SER A 150 9.15 -8.40 -26.78
CA SER A 150 7.94 -7.63 -26.46
C SER A 150 7.60 -7.64 -24.97
N THR A 151 8.31 -8.43 -24.17
CA THR A 151 8.08 -8.52 -22.72
C THR A 151 8.96 -7.53 -21.97
N VAL A 152 8.35 -6.71 -21.10
CA VAL A 152 9.11 -5.85 -20.19
C VAL A 152 9.48 -6.68 -18.97
N LEU A 153 10.66 -7.28 -19.01
CA LEU A 153 11.20 -8.04 -17.88
C LEU A 153 11.86 -7.09 -16.88
N PRO A 154 11.64 -7.28 -15.56
CA PRO A 154 12.41 -6.58 -14.56
C PRO A 154 13.89 -6.98 -14.70
N GLY A 155 14.76 -5.99 -14.89
CA GLY A 155 16.22 -6.14 -14.96
C GLY A 155 16.90 -5.71 -13.67
#